data_AF-A0A8T4MCD5-F1
#
_entry.id   AF-A0A8T4MCD5-F1
#
_cell.length_a   1.000
_cell.length_b   1.000
_cell.length_c   1.000
_cell.angle_alpha   90.00
_cell.angle_beta   90.00
_cell.angle_gamma   90.00
#
_symmetry.space_group_name_H-M   'P 1'
#
loop_
_entity.id
_entity.type
_entity.pdbx_description
1 polymer ?
#
loop_
_entity_poly.entity_id
_entity_poly.type
_entity_poly.pdbx_seq_one_letter_code
_entity_poly.pdbx_strand_id
1 'polypeptide(L)'
;MKKELSLERKILSLAIAAVIMALGLLLFKFVPMSLFGRDILFDASMHLTIAIFILYVVWYFVDQNKNWRAPYFFLSLTVIVIISVQRVLVNAHNDVGLLVGFAISAIAIIISRWRYFQGKFEF
;
A
#
# COMPACT_ATOMS: atom_id res chain seq x y z
N MET A 1 -27.56 6.31 2.32
CA MET A 1 -27.02 7.21 1.26
C MET A 1 -25.49 7.30 1.43
N LYS A 2 -24.69 6.66 0.57
CA LYS A 2 -23.22 6.78 0.64
C LYS A 2 -22.85 8.21 0.25
N LYS A 3 -22.54 9.08 1.21
CA LYS A 3 -21.93 10.38 0.91
C LYS A 3 -20.62 10.12 0.18
N GLU A 4 -20.55 10.49 -1.09
CA GLU A 4 -19.27 10.60 -1.77
C GLU A 4 -18.35 11.46 -0.90
N LEU A 5 -17.11 11.00 -0.70
CA LEU A 5 -16.10 11.79 0.00
C LEU A 5 -15.86 13.07 -0.83
N SER A 6 -15.90 14.24 -0.20
CA SER A 6 -15.49 15.48 -0.84
C SER A 6 -14.06 15.34 -1.36
N LEU A 7 -13.72 16.06 -2.44
CA LEU A 7 -12.39 16.04 -3.05
C LEU A 7 -11.29 16.27 -2.00
N GLU A 8 -11.48 17.22 -1.11
CA GLU A 8 -10.60 17.53 0.02
C GLU A 8 -10.31 16.30 0.91
N ARG A 9 -11.35 15.53 1.25
CA ARG A 9 -11.19 14.32 2.08
C ARG A 9 -10.48 13.20 1.33
N LYS A 10 -10.68 13.10 0.01
CA LYS A 10 -9.94 12.14 -0.84
C LYS A 10 -8.46 12.50 -0.85
N ILE A 11 -8.13 13.77 -1.11
CA ILE A 11 -6.74 14.28 -1.10
C ILE A 11 -6.10 14.10 0.28
N LEU A 12 -6.78 14.47 1.36
CA LEU A 12 -6.25 14.33 2.71
C LEU A 12 -5.95 12.87 3.06
N SER A 13 -6.84 11.95 2.69
CA SER A 13 -6.64 10.51 2.93
C SER A 13 -5.45 9.96 2.14
N LEU A 14 -5.29 10.37 0.87
CA LEU A 14 -4.11 10.02 0.07
C LEU A 14 -2.82 10.60 0.65
N ALA A 15 -2.84 11.85 1.11
CA ALA A 15 -1.69 12.50 1.74
C ALA A 15 -1.30 11.79 3.06
N ILE A 16 -2.26 11.45 3.90
CA ILE A 16 -2.02 10.68 5.14
C ILE A 16 -1.43 9.31 4.80
N ALA A 17 -2.00 8.60 3.83
CA ALA A 17 -1.48 7.29 3.40
C ALA A 17 -0.03 7.42 2.90
N ALA A 18 0.27 8.41 2.05
CA ALA A 18 1.61 8.68 1.55
C ALA A 18 2.61 8.97 2.67
N VAL A 19 2.22 9.81 3.65
CA VAL A 19 3.07 10.15 4.79
C VAL A 19 3.34 8.93 5.67
N ILE A 20 2.32 8.12 5.98
CA ILE A 20 2.50 6.90 6.79
C ILE A 20 3.37 5.88 6.04
N MET A 21 3.15 5.70 4.73
CA MET A 21 3.98 4.82 3.91
C MET A 21 5.43 5.29 3.87
N ALA A 22 5.67 6.60 3.68
CA ALA A 22 7.01 7.18 3.69
C ALA A 22 7.71 7.02 5.05
N LEU A 23 7.01 7.31 6.15
CA LEU A 23 7.54 7.13 7.51
C LEU A 23 7.85 5.65 7.79
N GLY A 24 6.97 4.74 7.38
CA GLY A 24 7.20 3.30 7.46
C GLY A 24 8.48 2.91 6.71
N LEU A 25 8.60 3.29 5.44
CA LEU A 25 9.78 3.02 4.63
C LEU A 25 11.06 3.60 5.24
N LEU A 26 11.03 4.83 5.78
CA LEU A 26 12.19 5.44 6.42
C LEU A 26 12.59 4.71 7.71
N LEU A 27 11.63 4.31 8.55
CA LEU A 27 11.90 3.51 9.75
C LEU A 27 12.56 2.17 9.36
N PHE A 28 12.01 1.48 8.36
CA PHE A 28 12.56 0.21 7.88
C PHE A 28 13.82 0.35 7.02
N LYS A 29 14.19 1.57 6.63
CA LYS A 29 15.53 1.87 6.14
C LYS A 29 16.52 1.96 7.30
N PHE A 30 16.30 2.92 8.19
CA PHE A 30 17.32 3.34 9.14
C PHE A 30 17.44 2.40 10.34
N VAL A 31 16.35 1.78 10.81
CA VAL A 31 16.38 0.87 11.97
C VAL A 31 17.09 -0.45 11.62
N PRO A 32 16.77 -1.15 10.52
CA PRO A 32 17.50 -2.36 10.17
C PRO A 32 18.92 -2.08 9.72
N MET A 33 19.19 -0.94 9.08
CA MET A 33 20.55 -0.55 8.70
C MET A 33 21.43 -0.30 9.93
N SER A 34 20.89 0.30 11.00
CA SER A 34 21.65 0.49 12.25
C SER A 34 21.88 -0.80 13.03
N LEU A 35 20.96 -1.78 12.94
CA LEU A 35 21.05 -3.06 13.65
C LEU A 35 21.83 -4.15 12.90
N PHE A 36 21.68 -4.23 11.58
CA PHE A 36 22.19 -5.33 10.74
C PHE A 36 23.21 -4.88 9.67
N GLY A 37 23.47 -3.57 9.55
CA GLY A 37 24.53 -3.02 8.68
C GLY A 37 24.32 -3.19 7.18
N ARG A 38 23.14 -3.61 6.71
CA ARG A 38 22.84 -3.87 5.29
C ARG A 38 21.49 -3.27 4.88
N ASP A 39 21.45 -2.70 3.67
CA ASP A 39 20.27 -1.99 3.13
C ASP A 39 19.28 -2.94 2.40
N ILE A 40 19.14 -4.18 2.89
CA ILE A 40 18.48 -5.28 2.13
C ILE A 40 16.95 -5.17 2.10
N LEU A 41 16.36 -4.48 3.08
CA LEU A 41 14.90 -4.43 3.26
C LEU A 41 14.26 -3.25 2.53
N PHE A 42 15.02 -2.18 2.29
CA PHE A 42 14.48 -0.89 1.87
C PHE A 42 14.05 -0.86 0.40
N ASP A 43 14.85 -1.38 -0.53
CA ASP A 43 14.56 -1.23 -1.95
C ASP A 43 13.40 -2.14 -2.42
N ALA A 44 13.28 -3.36 -1.88
CA ALA A 44 12.14 -4.24 -2.14
C ALA A 44 10.84 -3.69 -1.55
N SER A 45 10.87 -3.24 -0.29
CA SER A 45 9.72 -2.63 0.36
C SER A 45 9.28 -1.34 -0.32
N MET A 46 10.22 -0.52 -0.82
CA MET A 46 9.91 0.72 -1.53
C MET A 46 9.14 0.46 -2.82
N HIS A 47 9.63 -0.43 -3.69
CA HIS A 47 8.98 -0.69 -4.98
C HIS A 47 7.55 -1.20 -4.79
N LEU A 48 7.36 -2.12 -3.85
CA LEU A 48 6.05 -2.66 -3.54
C LEU A 48 5.11 -1.61 -2.93
N THR A 49 5.64 -0.77 -2.03
CA THR A 49 4.87 0.30 -1.38
C THR A 49 4.41 1.35 -2.38
N ILE A 50 5.29 1.76 -3.31
CA ILE A 50 4.94 2.70 -4.38
C ILE A 50 3.88 2.10 -5.29
N ALA A 51 4.03 0.83 -5.69
CA ALA A 51 3.05 0.15 -6.53
C ALA A 51 1.66 0.11 -5.86
N ILE A 52 1.61 -0.26 -4.57
CA ILE A 52 0.36 -0.29 -3.80
C ILE A 52 -0.23 1.13 -3.67
N PHE A 53 0.60 2.15 -3.45
CA PHE A 53 0.14 3.53 -3.38
C PHE A 53 -0.51 4.00 -4.69
N ILE A 54 0.11 3.70 -5.84
CA ILE A 54 -0.45 4.03 -7.16
C ILE A 54 -1.78 3.30 -7.39
N LEU A 55 -1.82 1.99 -7.11
CA LEU A 55 -3.05 1.20 -7.21
C LEU A 55 -4.15 1.73 -6.29
N TYR A 56 -3.78 2.24 -5.12
CA TYR A 56 -4.69 2.85 -4.15
C TYR A 56 -5.22 4.21 -4.63
N VAL A 57 -4.40 5.04 -5.28
CA VAL A 57 -4.88 6.27 -5.93
C VAL A 57 -5.94 5.95 -6.99
N VAL A 58 -5.67 4.97 -7.85
CA VAL A 58 -6.61 4.55 -8.90
C VAL A 58 -7.89 3.93 -8.31
N TRP A 59 -7.79 3.25 -7.16
CA TRP A 59 -8.96 2.71 -6.44
C TRP A 59 -10.02 3.79 -6.13
N TYR A 60 -9.65 5.05 -5.91
CA TYR A 60 -10.63 6.13 -5.65
C TYR A 60 -11.58 6.41 -6.83
N PHE A 61 -11.10 6.19 -8.05
CA PHE A 61 -11.90 6.33 -9.26
C PHE A 61 -12.76 5.09 -9.49
N VAL A 62 -12.18 3.92 -9.27
CA VAL A 62 -12.86 2.63 -9.42
C VAL A 62 -13.98 2.43 -8.40
N ASP A 63 -13.78 2.88 -7.14
CA ASP A 63 -14.76 2.69 -6.05
C ASP A 63 -16.11 3.37 -6.36
N GLN A 64 -16.15 4.34 -7.28
CA GLN A 64 -17.39 4.98 -7.75
C GLN A 64 -18.30 4.00 -8.51
N ASN A 65 -17.73 3.04 -9.23
CA ASN A 65 -18.50 2.06 -10.00
C ASN A 65 -18.43 0.67 -9.35
N LYS A 66 -19.56 0.21 -8.79
CA LYS A 66 -19.64 -1.08 -8.08
C LYS A 66 -19.18 -2.27 -8.94
N ASN A 67 -19.44 -2.26 -10.24
CA ASN A 67 -19.11 -3.36 -11.15
C ASN A 67 -17.60 -3.50 -11.39
N TRP A 68 -16.84 -2.41 -11.22
CA TRP A 68 -15.39 -2.40 -11.47
C TRP A 68 -14.56 -2.76 -10.23
N ARG A 69 -15.16 -2.78 -9.05
CA ARG A 69 -14.44 -3.04 -7.78
C ARG A 69 -13.78 -4.41 -7.73
N ALA A 70 -14.54 -5.47 -8.02
CA ALA A 70 -14.01 -6.83 -8.00
C ALA A 70 -12.98 -7.06 -9.11
N PRO A 71 -13.24 -6.72 -10.40
CA PRO A 71 -12.23 -6.84 -11.45
C PRO A 71 -10.93 -6.10 -11.13
N TYR A 72 -11.04 -4.87 -10.63
CA TYR A 72 -9.87 -4.07 -10.30
C TYR A 72 -9.13 -4.57 -9.06
N PHE A 73 -9.83 -5.15 -8.08
CA PHE A 73 -9.20 -5.82 -6.94
C PHE A 73 -8.32 -6.98 -7.40
N PHE A 74 -8.84 -7.86 -8.27
CA PHE A 74 -8.06 -8.98 -8.82
C PHE A 74 -6.90 -8.51 -9.70
N LEU A 75 -7.10 -7.45 -10.48
CA LEU A 75 -6.03 -6.81 -11.24
C LEU A 75 -4.93 -6.26 -10.33
N SER A 76 -5.31 -5.53 -9.28
CA SER A 76 -4.37 -4.97 -8.30
C SER A 76 -3.58 -6.09 -7.60
N LEU A 77 -4.25 -7.18 -7.21
CA LEU A 77 -3.62 -8.33 -6.60
C LEU A 77 -2.61 -8.99 -7.56
N THR A 78 -2.99 -9.14 -8.84
CA THR A 78 -2.13 -9.73 -9.87
C THR A 78 -0.89 -8.86 -10.11
N VAL A 79 -1.05 -7.54 -10.18
CA VAL A 79 0.07 -6.60 -10.31
C VAL A 79 1.02 -6.70 -9.12
N ILE A 80 0.48 -6.73 -7.90
CA ILE A 80 1.25 -6.90 -6.65
C ILE A 80 2.04 -8.21 -6.67
N VAL A 81 1.42 -9.33 -7.09
CA VAL A 81 2.08 -10.63 -7.21
C VAL A 81 3.20 -10.60 -8.26
N ILE A 82 2.93 -10.06 -9.45
CA ILE A 82 3.94 -9.96 -10.52
C ILE A 82 5.16 -9.17 -10.05
N ILE A 83 4.94 -8.00 -9.45
CA ILE A 83 6.04 -7.18 -8.90
C ILE A 83 6.78 -7.95 -7.82
N SER A 84 6.08 -8.62 -6.92
CA SER A 84 6.70 -9.39 -5.84
C SER A 84 7.58 -10.51 -6.40
N VAL A 85 7.07 -11.30 -7.35
CA VAL A 85 7.82 -12.39 -8.02
C VAL A 85 9.03 -11.83 -8.77
N GLN A 86 8.86 -10.74 -9.53
CA GLN A 86 9.96 -10.11 -10.25
C GLN A 86 11.08 -9.70 -9.29
N ARG A 87 10.75 -9.18 -8.11
CA ARG A 87 11.75 -8.73 -7.11
C ARG A 87 12.47 -9.90 -6.44
N VAL A 88 11.77 -11.02 -6.19
CA VAL A 88 12.42 -12.26 -5.70
C VAL A 88 13.36 -12.84 -6.75
N LEU A 89 12.91 -12.96 -8.01
CA LEU A 89 13.67 -13.62 -9.08
C LEU A 89 14.95 -12.89 -9.48
N VAL A 90 15.00 -11.56 -9.34
CA VAL A 90 16.19 -10.78 -9.67
C VAL A 90 17.31 -10.97 -8.62
N ASN A 91 17.14 -11.85 -7.62
CA ASN A 91 18.10 -12.15 -6.54
C ASN A 91 18.60 -10.91 -5.76
N ALA A 92 17.90 -9.79 -5.96
CA ALA A 92 18.17 -8.52 -5.35
C ALA A 92 17.06 -8.24 -4.35
N HIS A 93 16.80 -9.13 -3.38
CA HIS A 93 16.37 -8.83 -2.00
C HIS A 93 15.60 -9.97 -1.29
N ASN A 94 15.54 -9.80 0.03
CA ASN A 94 15.01 -10.70 1.04
C ASN A 94 13.46 -10.66 1.05
N ASP A 95 12.80 -11.82 1.11
CA ASP A 95 11.33 -12.00 1.17
C ASP A 95 10.68 -11.15 2.27
N VAL A 96 11.44 -10.93 3.35
CA VAL A 96 11.03 -10.09 4.49
C VAL A 96 10.76 -8.63 4.05
N GLY A 97 11.51 -8.10 3.09
CA GLY A 97 11.31 -6.73 2.59
C GLY A 97 9.99 -6.57 1.84
N LEU A 98 9.57 -7.60 1.11
CA LEU A 98 8.27 -7.61 0.43
C LEU A 98 7.12 -7.66 1.44
N LEU A 99 7.20 -8.55 2.43
CA LEU A 99 6.20 -8.62 3.50
C LEU A 99 6.06 -7.31 4.26
N VAL A 100 7.19 -6.66 4.57
CA VAL A 100 7.21 -5.35 5.24
C VAL A 100 6.56 -4.27 4.38
N GLY A 101 6.92 -4.18 3.09
CA GLY A 101 6.30 -3.21 2.17
C GLY A 101 4.79 -3.39 2.04
N PHE A 102 4.33 -4.65 1.98
CA PHE A 102 2.90 -4.96 1.97
C PHE A 102 2.22 -4.54 3.28
N ALA A 103 2.80 -4.90 4.44
CA ALA A 103 2.25 -4.58 5.75
C ALA A 103 2.14 -3.07 5.99
N ILE A 104 3.21 -2.32 5.70
CA ILE A 104 3.21 -0.85 5.81
C ILE A 104 2.09 -0.26 4.97
N SER A 105 1.97 -0.72 3.72
CA SER A 105 0.98 -0.19 2.79
C SER A 105 -0.46 -0.50 3.23
N ALA A 106 -0.72 -1.73 3.69
CA ALA A 106 -2.01 -2.14 4.20
C ALA A 106 -2.41 -1.31 5.44
N ILE A 107 -1.49 -1.16 6.40
CA ILE A 107 -1.71 -0.37 7.62
C ILE A 107 -1.98 1.10 7.26
N ALA A 108 -1.18 1.69 6.36
CA ALA A 108 -1.36 3.07 5.92
C ALA A 108 -2.74 3.30 5.27
N ILE A 109 -3.18 2.38 4.41
CA ILE A 109 -4.50 2.45 3.78
C ILE A 109 -5.61 2.33 4.83
N ILE A 110 -5.52 1.35 5.73
CA ILE A 110 -6.53 1.14 6.78
C ILE A 110 -6.64 2.36 7.69
N ILE A 111 -5.51 2.90 8.16
CA ILE A 111 -5.49 4.10 9.02
C ILE A 111 -6.07 5.31 8.28
N SER A 112 -5.63 5.55 7.04
CA SER A 112 -6.08 6.70 6.25
C SER A 112 -7.59 6.69 5.94
N ARG A 113 -8.23 5.51 6.00
CA ARG A 113 -9.65 5.29 5.75
C ARG A 113 -10.37 4.61 6.90
N TRP A 114 -9.91 4.79 8.13
CA TRP A 114 -10.45 4.12 9.31
C TRP A 114 -11.99 4.22 9.42
N ARG A 115 -12.53 5.44 9.23
CA ARG A 115 -14.00 5.69 9.25
C ARG A 115 -14.77 5.00 8.12
N TYR A 116 -14.14 4.76 6.97
CA TYR A 116 -14.76 4.04 5.86
C TYR A 116 -14.85 2.54 6.14
N PHE A 117 -13.87 1.98 6.85
CA PHE A 117 -13.85 0.57 7.23
C PHE A 117 -14.73 0.27 8.45
N GLN A 118 -14.79 1.16 9.45
CA GLN A 118 -15.64 0.98 10.64
C GLN A 118 -17.14 0.76 10.33
N GLY A 119 -17.65 1.31 9.22
CA GLY A 119 -19.07 1.17 8.82
C GLY A 119 -19.36 0.04 7.83
N LYS A 120 -18.42 -0.89 7.60
CA LYS A 120 -18.54 -1.96 6.59
C LYS A 120 -18.17 -3.36 7.09
N PHE A 121 -17.88 -3.51 8.39
CA PHE A 121 -17.62 -4.81 9.03
C PHE A 121 -18.87 -5.49 9.59
N GLU A 122 -20.06 -5.03 9.21
CA GLU A 122 -21.27 -5.85 9.28
C GLU A 122 -21.25 -6.77 8.05
N PHE A 123 -20.75 -7.99 8.24
CA PHE A 123 -20.88 -9.08 7.28
C PHE A 123 -22.28 -9.70 7.38
#